data_AF-V8QPI8-F1
#
_entry.id   AF-V8QPI8-F1
#
_cell.length_a   1.000
_cell.length_b   1.000
_cell.length_c   1.000
_cell.angle_alpha   90.00
_cell.angle_beta   90.00
_cell.angle_gamma   90.00
#
_symmetry.space_group_name_H-M   'P 1'
#
loop_
_entity.id
_entity.type
_entity.pdbx_description
1 polymer ?
#
loop_
_entity_poly.entity_id
_entity_poly.type
_entity_poly.pdbx_seq_one_letter_code
_entity_poly.pdbx_strand_id
1 'polypeptide(L)' 'MTSLASGIILVIAFVIALILSRLVVKKRAANTARQKQLRDEQIRRDMPPPVPSLNKSKRRRQERAKR' A
#
# COMPACT_ATOMS: atom_id res chain seq x y z
N MET A 1 -38.23 -23.67 22.92
CA MET A 1 -36.76 -23.81 23.14
C MET A 1 -35.90 -23.44 21.92
N THR A 2 -36.40 -23.56 20.69
CA THR A 2 -35.65 -23.25 19.44
C THR A 2 -35.39 -21.75 19.21
N SER A 3 -36.32 -20.87 19.61
CA SER A 3 -36.19 -19.41 19.45
C SER A 3 -35.01 -18.80 20.22
N LEU A 4 -34.74 -19.29 21.44
CA LEU A 4 -33.65 -18.76 22.28
C LEU A 4 -32.28 -19.14 21.69
N ALA A 5 -32.15 -20.38 21.22
CA ALA A 5 -30.94 -20.88 20.56
C ALA A 5 -30.65 -20.13 19.24
N SER A 6 -31.69 -19.81 18.46
CA SER A 6 -31.55 -19.03 17.23
C SER A 6 -31.03 -17.61 17.48
N GLY A 7 -31.49 -16.96 18.56
CA GLY A 7 -30.97 -15.65 18.96
C GLY A 7 -29.49 -15.67 19.36
N ILE A 8 -29.06 -16.68 20.12
CA ILE A 8 -27.66 -16.83 20.54
C ILE A 8 -26.75 -17.08 19.33
N ILE A 9 -27.19 -17.88 18.36
CA ILE A 9 -26.42 -18.15 17.14
C ILE A 9 -26.21 -16.86 16.33
N LEU A 10 -27.21 -15.98 16.24
CA LEU A 10 -27.08 -14.70 15.55
C LEU A 10 -26.08 -13.77 16.24
N VAL A 11 -26.10 -13.70 17.56
CA VAL A 11 -25.13 -12.89 18.32
C VAL A 11 -23.71 -13.41 18.12
N ILE A 12 -23.51 -14.73 18.20
CA ILE A 12 -22.19 -15.34 17.96
C ILE A 12 -21.70 -15.07 16.54
N ALA A 13 -22.56 -15.24 15.54
CA ALA A 13 -22.22 -14.97 14.14
C ALA A 13 -21.84 -13.49 13.93
N PHE A 14 -22.55 -12.56 14.58
CA PHE A 14 -22.25 -11.14 14.52
C PHE A 14 -20.90 -10.80 15.15
N VAL A 15 -20.60 -11.37 16.31
CA VAL A 15 -19.30 -11.21 16.98
C VAL A 15 -18.16 -11.73 16.09
N ILE A 16 -18.31 -12.91 15.50
CA ILE A 16 -17.31 -13.50 14.58
C ILE A 16 -17.12 -12.59 13.36
N ALA A 17 -18.21 -12.09 12.77
CA ALA A 17 -18.14 -11.19 11.62
C ALA A 17 -17.37 -9.89 11.94
N LEU A 18 -17.58 -9.30 13.13
CA LEU A 18 -16.86 -8.11 13.57
C LEU A 18 -15.36 -8.38 13.75
N ILE A 19 -14.99 -9.53 14.32
CA ILE A 19 -13.59 -9.93 14.51
C ILE A 19 -12.90 -10.10 13.15
N LEU A 20 -13.54 -10.83 12.23
CA LEU A 20 -13.01 -11.04 10.88
C LEU A 20 -12.88 -9.73 10.10
N SER A 21 -13.89 -8.85 10.19
CA SER A 21 -13.85 -7.51 9.58
C SER A 21 -12.64 -6.71 10.07
N ARG A 22 -12.41 -6.65 11.40
CA ARG A 22 -11.23 -5.98 11.96
C ARG A 22 -9.91 -6.57 11.47
N LEU A 23 -9.81 -7.90 11.38
CA LEU A 23 -8.62 -8.59 10.86
C LEU A 23 -8.37 -8.27 9.38
N VAL A 24 -9.41 -8.28 8.56
CA VAL A 24 -9.33 -7.97 7.12
C VAL A 24 -8.93 -6.52 6.92
N VAL A 25 -9.52 -5.57 7.65
CA VAL A 25 -9.14 -4.15 7.55
C VAL A 25 -7.68 -3.93 7.93
N LYS A 26 -7.20 -4.53 9.03
CA LYS A 26 -5.78 -4.47 9.42
C LYS A 26 -4.86 -5.07 8.37
N LYS A 27 -5.19 -6.26 7.84
CA LYS A 27 -4.41 -6.89 6.76
C LYS A 27 -4.42 -6.08 5.48
N ARG A 28 -5.57 -5.52 5.08
CA ARG A 28 -5.68 -4.67 3.90
C ARG A 28 -4.85 -3.40 4.03
N ALA A 29 -4.88 -2.74 5.19
CA ALA A 29 -4.04 -1.58 5.46
C ALA A 29 -2.55 -1.92 5.31
N ALA A 30 -2.09 -3.03 5.91
CA ALA A 30 -0.70 -3.49 5.78
C ALA A 30 -0.32 -3.85 4.33
N ASN A 31 -1.23 -4.49 3.59
CA ASN A 31 -0.99 -4.88 2.20
C ASN A 31 -0.96 -3.68 1.25
N THR A 32 -1.80 -2.67 1.47
CA THR A 32 -1.78 -1.45 0.64
C THR A 32 -0.48 -0.66 0.78
N ALA A 33 0.10 -0.61 1.99
CA ALA A 33 1.41 0.01 2.19
C ALA A 33 2.52 -0.73 1.43
N ARG A 34 2.52 -2.07 1.50
CA ARG A 34 3.49 -2.91 0.75
C ARG A 34 3.30 -2.79 -0.77
N GLN A 35 2.06 -2.77 -1.26
CA GLN A 35 1.80 -2.60 -2.69
C GLN A 35 2.24 -1.23 -3.21
N LYS A 36 2.07 -0.15 -2.43
CA LYS A 36 2.59 1.17 -2.80
C LYS A 36 4.11 1.17 -2.92
N GLN A 37 4.81 0.58 -1.94
CA GLN A 37 6.27 0.46 -1.99
C GLN A 37 6.75 -0.32 -3.21
N LEU A 38 6.13 -1.48 -3.50
CA LEU A 38 6.49 -2.28 -4.67
C LEU A 38 6.25 -1.54 -5.98
N ARG A 39 5.16 -0.76 -6.08
CA ARG A 39 4.88 0.08 -7.25
C ARG A 39 5.89 1.21 -7.40
N ASP A 40 6.24 1.91 -6.32
CA ASP A 40 7.21 3.00 -6.34
C ASP A 40 8.62 2.48 -6.69
N GLU A 41 8.98 1.28 -6.22
CA GLU A 41 10.23 0.61 -6.62
C GLU A 41 10.23 0.19 -8.09
N GLN A 42 9.13 -0.35 -8.61
CA GLN A 42 8.99 -0.67 -10.03
C GLN A 42 9.11 0.59 -10.89
N ILE A 43 8.38 1.66 -10.55
CA ILE A 43 8.45 2.94 -11.25
C ILE A 43 9.87 3.51 -11.22
N ARG A 44 10.60 3.38 -10.10
CA ARG A 44 12.00 3.82 -9.99
C ARG A 44 12.96 3.00 -10.86
N ARG A 45 12.70 1.71 -11.06
CA ARG A 45 13.50 0.86 -11.95
C ARG A 45 13.23 1.16 -13.43
N ASP A 46 11.97 1.41 -13.77
CA ASP A 46 11.53 1.66 -15.14
C ASP A 46 11.73 3.13 -15.57
N MET A 47 11.99 4.02 -14.61
CA MET A 47 12.31 5.42 -14.85
C MET A 47 13.58 5.53 -15.73
N PRO A 48 13.50 6.14 -16.92
CA PRO A 48 14.68 6.40 -17.72
C PRO A 48 15.63 7.33 -16.94
N PRO A 49 16.95 7.19 -17.15
CA PRO A 49 17.92 8.04 -16.47
C PRO A 49 17.58 9.51 -16.75
N PRO A 50 17.72 10.40 -15.74
CA PRO A 50 17.36 11.80 -15.89
C PRO A 50 18.14 12.40 -17.06
N VAL A 51 17.40 12.86 -18.06
CA VAL A 51 17.96 13.47 -19.27
C VAL A 51 18.74 14.72 -18.86
N PRO A 52 19.98 14.90 -19.35
CA PRO A 52 20.75 16.09 -19.03
C PRO A 52 19.99 17.34 -19.49
N SER A 53 20.07 18.40 -18.68
CA SER A 53 19.43 19.67 -19.03
C SER A 53 19.95 20.17 -20.39
N LEU A 54 19.04 20.58 -21.28
CA LEU A 54 19.37 21.20 -22.57
C LEU A 54 20.17 22.51 -22.42
N ASN A 55 20.08 23.17 -21.27
CA ASN A 55 20.84 24.39 -20.99
C ASN A 55 22.29 24.05 -20.58
N LYS A 56 23.26 24.57 -21.34
CA LYS A 56 24.71 24.35 -21.16
C LYS A 56 25.20 24.68 -19.74
N SER A 57 24.68 25.75 -19.13
CA SER A 57 25.08 26.18 -17.78
C SER A 57 24.62 25.18 -16.71
N LYS A 58 23.36 24.76 -16.78
CA LYS A 58 22.80 23.78 -15.84
C LYS A 58 23.40 22.38 -16.03
N ARG A 59 23.72 22.00 -17.27
CA ARG A 59 24.42 20.74 -17.57
C ARG A 59 25.80 20.67 -16.92
N ARG A 60 26.60 21.74 -17.02
CA ARG A 60 27.92 21.81 -16.36
C ARG A 60 27.84 21.72 -14.84
N ARG A 61 26.79 22.27 -14.21
CA ARG A 61 26.56 22.11 -12.77
C ARG A 61 26.20 20.67 -12.41
N GLN A 62 25.35 20.01 -13.21
CA GLN A 62 25.02 18.59 -13.03
C GLN A 62 26.25 17.69 -13.16
N GLU A 63 27.11 17.93 -14.16
CA GLU A 63 28.36 17.16 -14.36
C GLU A 63 29.36 17.35 -13.20
N ARG A 64 29.40 18.53 -12.57
CA ARG A 64 30.23 18.80 -11.38
C ARG A 64 29.69 18.18 -10.10
N ALA A 65 28.37 18.08 -9.96
CA ALA A 65 27.73 17.44 -8.80
C ALA A 65 27.76 15.91 -8.86
N LYS A 66 28.07 15.34 -10.04
CA LYS A 66 28.16 13.89 -10.28
C LYS A 66 29.59 13.34 -10.13
N ARG A 67 30.59 14.23 -10.06
CA ARG A 67 31.99 13.92 -9.69
C ARG A 67 32.13 14.08 -8.19
#